data_AF-A0A2H0SDT2-F1
#
_entry.id   AF-A0A2H0SDT2-F1
#
_cell.length_a   1.000
_cell.length_b   1.000
_cell.length_c   1.000
_cell.angle_alpha   90.00
_cell.angle_beta   90.00
_cell.angle_gamma   90.00
#
_symmetry.space_group_name_H-M   'P 1'
#
loop_
_entity.id
_entity.type
_entity.pdbx_description
1 polymer ?
#
loop_
_entity_poly.entity_id
_entity_poly.type
_entity_poly.pdbx_seq_one_letter_code
_entity_poly.pdbx_strand_id
1 'polypeptide(L)'
;MKTQNPKLKCEKGQGLLEAVIAIGIIVTGIVGTMNLTISNQTSSSDAQERLIAVNLAREGIEVVRNMRDTNWLSCEIVDSVLDCNNWDDSLSSGSDTIAAPLFDPETNSWSIDFTADSISHNQARVWRTNSGDPEFIGAMFQSADTTPTNAELTWYRRIIELYSICDDKTVVPSCGVDEKIGIRVQSIVSWESRGKLLEIKAEERLFNWR
;
A
#
# COMPACT_ATOMS: atom_id res chain seq x y z
N MET A 1 -9.15 -58.40 66.24
CA MET A 1 -8.56 -57.64 65.11
C MET A 1 -9.02 -58.28 63.80
N LYS A 2 -9.94 -57.65 63.06
CA LYS A 2 -10.33 -58.09 61.70
C LYS A 2 -9.83 -57.05 60.71
N THR A 3 -8.82 -57.39 59.93
CA THR A 3 -8.31 -56.59 58.83
C THR A 3 -9.30 -56.69 57.66
N GLN A 4 -9.99 -55.58 57.36
CA GLN A 4 -10.75 -55.47 56.11
C GLN A 4 -9.77 -55.16 54.98
N ASN A 5 -9.56 -56.12 54.07
CA ASN A 5 -8.89 -55.84 52.81
C ASN A 5 -9.82 -55.00 51.92
N PRO A 6 -9.40 -53.82 51.43
CA PRO A 6 -10.18 -53.09 50.45
C PRO A 6 -10.23 -53.91 49.15
N LYS A 7 -11.43 -54.31 48.74
CA LYS A 7 -11.65 -54.89 47.41
C LYS A 7 -11.33 -53.81 46.37
N LEU A 8 -10.21 -53.96 45.66
CA LEU A 8 -9.98 -53.24 44.41
C LEU A 8 -11.10 -53.65 43.44
N LYS A 9 -12.02 -52.72 43.20
CA LYS A 9 -13.08 -52.85 42.20
C LYS A 9 -12.39 -52.79 40.83
N CYS A 10 -12.19 -53.93 40.19
CA CYS A 10 -11.84 -53.93 38.77
C CYS A 10 -13.10 -53.55 37.98
N GLU A 11 -13.16 -52.29 37.53
CA GLU A 11 -14.12 -51.83 36.52
C GLU A 11 -13.85 -52.62 35.23
N LYS A 12 -14.62 -53.69 35.02
CA LYS A 12 -14.50 -54.55 33.84
C LYS A 12 -15.12 -53.82 32.64
N GLY A 13 -14.27 -53.40 31.71
CA GLY A 13 -14.71 -53.01 30.37
C GLY A 13 -14.27 -51.63 29.90
N GLN A 14 -13.04 -51.18 30.17
CA GLN A 14 -12.40 -50.22 29.26
C GLN A 14 -12.16 -50.94 27.93
N GLY A 15 -13.21 -50.93 27.10
CA GLY A 15 -13.27 -51.67 25.86
C GLY A 15 -12.54 -50.95 24.74
N LEU A 16 -12.09 -51.71 23.75
CA LEU A 16 -11.60 -51.22 22.46
C LEU A 16 -12.48 -50.09 21.88
N LEU A 17 -13.80 -50.17 22.10
CA LEU A 17 -14.77 -49.17 21.68
C LEU A 17 -14.55 -47.79 22.33
N GLU A 18 -14.25 -47.72 23.63
CA GLU A 18 -14.01 -46.46 24.34
C GLU A 18 -12.72 -45.80 23.85
N ALA A 19 -11.68 -46.59 23.60
CA ALA A 19 -10.43 -46.10 23.00
C ALA A 19 -10.65 -45.57 21.58
N VAL A 20 -11.45 -46.26 20.75
CA VAL A 20 -11.80 -45.80 19.40
C VAL A 20 -12.59 -44.49 19.44
N ILE A 21 -13.55 -44.36 20.35
CA ILE A 21 -14.32 -43.12 20.55
C ILE A 21 -13.40 -41.99 21.01
N ALA A 22 -12.53 -42.24 21.99
CA ALA A 22 -11.58 -41.25 22.49
C ALA A 22 -10.63 -40.77 21.40
N ILE A 23 -10.08 -41.68 20.58
CA ILE A 23 -9.24 -41.33 19.43
C ILE A 23 -10.05 -40.51 18.41
N GLY A 24 -11.32 -40.86 18.15
CA GLY A 24 -12.19 -40.08 17.26
C GLY A 24 -12.39 -38.64 17.72
N ILE A 25 -12.61 -38.43 19.02
CA ILE A 25 -12.74 -37.09 19.61
C ILE A 25 -11.43 -36.31 19.48
N ILE A 26 -10.28 -36.96 19.75
CA ILE A 26 -8.97 -36.32 19.63
C ILE A 26 -8.69 -35.93 18.17
N VAL A 27 -8.93 -36.82 17.21
CA VAL A 27 -8.68 -36.57 15.79
C VAL A 27 -9.54 -35.41 15.29
N THR A 28 -10.83 -35.38 15.64
CA THR A 28 -11.72 -34.26 15.25
C THR A 28 -11.28 -32.94 15.88
N GLY A 29 -10.85 -32.95 17.14
CA GLY A 29 -10.26 -31.78 17.79
C GLY A 29 -9.01 -31.26 17.08
N ILE A 30 -8.08 -32.16 16.72
CA ILE A 30 -6.84 -31.80 16.01
C ILE A 30 -7.16 -31.19 14.64
N VAL A 31 -8.05 -31.82 13.85
CA VAL A 31 -8.45 -31.28 12.53
C VAL A 31 -9.09 -29.91 12.67
N GLY A 32 -9.94 -29.70 13.69
CA GLY A 32 -10.53 -28.40 13.97
C GLY A 32 -9.48 -27.32 14.25
N THR A 33 -8.52 -27.61 15.14
CA THR A 33 -7.45 -26.66 15.46
C THR A 33 -6.54 -26.37 14.26
N MET A 34 -6.24 -27.37 13.43
CA MET A 34 -5.40 -27.20 12.24
C MET A 34 -6.05 -26.28 11.20
N ASN A 35 -7.35 -26.45 10.94
CA ASN A 35 -8.09 -25.58 10.04
C ASN A 35 -8.11 -24.12 10.52
N LEU A 36 -8.28 -23.91 11.83
CA LEU A 36 -8.23 -22.57 12.40
C LEU A 36 -6.84 -21.94 12.25
N THR A 37 -5.76 -22.70 12.48
CA THR A 37 -4.39 -22.22 12.29
C THR A 37 -4.13 -21.81 10.84
N ILE A 38 -4.57 -22.61 9.87
CA ILE A 38 -4.46 -22.27 8.44
C ILE A 38 -5.26 -21.00 8.12
N SER A 39 -6.48 -20.88 8.66
CA SER A 39 -7.32 -19.68 8.50
C SER A 39 -6.70 -18.42 9.13
N ASN A 40 -6.00 -18.56 10.25
CA ASN A 40 -5.31 -17.45 10.90
C ASN A 40 -4.07 -17.03 10.11
N GLN A 41 -3.28 -17.99 9.63
CA GLN A 41 -2.09 -17.71 8.82
C GLN A 41 -2.45 -16.98 7.52
N THR A 42 -3.54 -17.42 6.87
CA THR A 42 -4.06 -16.78 5.68
C THR A 42 -4.53 -15.35 5.96
N SER A 43 -5.31 -15.14 7.03
CA SER A 43 -5.76 -13.80 7.44
C SER A 43 -4.60 -12.86 7.76
N SER A 44 -3.53 -13.39 8.37
CA SER A 44 -2.31 -12.63 8.69
C SER A 44 -1.60 -12.15 7.42
N SER A 45 -1.47 -13.02 6.41
CA SER A 45 -0.90 -12.65 5.10
C SER A 45 -1.71 -11.55 4.42
N ASP A 46 -3.03 -11.70 4.40
CA ASP A 46 -3.93 -10.73 3.75
C ASP A 46 -3.87 -9.36 4.46
N ALA A 47 -3.74 -9.37 5.79
CA ALA A 47 -3.54 -8.14 6.57
C ALA A 47 -2.20 -7.46 6.25
N GLN A 48 -1.11 -8.23 6.14
CA GLN A 48 0.19 -7.71 5.76
C GLN A 48 0.15 -7.07 4.37
N GLU A 49 -0.44 -7.74 3.39
CA GLU A 49 -0.55 -7.21 2.03
C GLU A 49 -1.35 -5.90 1.99
N ARG A 50 -2.47 -5.87 2.71
CA ARG A 50 -3.30 -4.67 2.82
C ARG A 50 -2.57 -3.52 3.52
N LEU A 51 -1.76 -3.79 4.54
CA LEU A 51 -0.95 -2.76 5.21
C LEU A 51 0.10 -2.16 4.27
N ILE A 52 0.74 -2.98 3.44
CA ILE A 52 1.67 -2.50 2.40
C ILE A 52 0.92 -1.60 1.42
N ALA A 53 -0.25 -2.03 0.92
CA ALA A 53 -1.05 -1.23 0.01
C ALA A 53 -1.51 0.12 0.60
N VAL A 54 -1.93 0.13 1.87
CA VAL A 54 -2.28 1.37 2.58
C VAL A 54 -1.08 2.30 2.68
N ASN A 55 0.10 1.78 3.04
CA ASN A 55 1.30 2.60 3.17
C ASN A 55 1.76 3.16 1.81
N LEU A 56 1.71 2.35 0.75
CA LEU A 56 1.99 2.82 -0.62
C LEU A 56 1.01 3.90 -1.08
N ALA A 57 -0.27 3.76 -0.71
CA ALA A 57 -1.29 4.75 -1.03
C ALA A 57 -1.03 6.08 -0.31
N ARG A 58 -0.70 6.00 0.98
CA ARG A 58 -0.33 7.16 1.81
C ARG A 58 0.94 7.84 1.28
N GLU A 59 1.99 7.07 0.97
CA GLU A 59 3.23 7.59 0.41
C GLU A 59 2.96 8.38 -0.89
N GLY A 60 2.11 7.87 -1.79
CA GLY A 60 1.76 8.62 -3.01
C GLY A 60 1.16 10.01 -2.73
N ILE A 61 0.40 10.16 -1.65
CA ILE A 61 -0.11 11.47 -1.21
C ILE A 61 1.00 12.32 -0.57
N GLU A 62 1.84 11.71 0.27
CA GLU A 62 2.98 12.39 0.90
C GLU A 62 3.94 12.97 -0.14
N VAL A 63 4.20 12.26 -1.24
CA VAL A 63 5.05 12.75 -2.34
C VAL A 63 4.49 14.04 -2.91
N VAL A 64 3.19 14.05 -3.25
CA VAL A 64 2.54 15.23 -3.82
C VAL A 64 2.51 16.38 -2.81
N ARG A 65 2.24 16.09 -1.53
CA ARG A 65 2.29 17.10 -0.47
C ARG A 65 3.68 17.69 -0.32
N ASN A 66 4.72 16.85 -0.29
CA ASN A 66 6.11 17.28 -0.13
C ASN A 66 6.55 18.16 -1.30
N MET A 67 6.23 17.79 -2.54
CA MET A 67 6.50 18.62 -3.72
C MET A 67 5.77 19.97 -3.62
N ARG A 68 4.49 19.96 -3.26
CA ARG A 68 3.70 21.18 -3.07
C ARG A 68 4.30 22.10 -2.01
N ASP A 69 4.63 21.55 -0.84
CA ASP A 69 5.21 22.30 0.27
C ASP A 69 6.62 22.81 -0.06
N THR A 70 7.41 22.06 -0.82
CA THR A 70 8.72 22.50 -1.29
C THR A 70 8.57 23.68 -2.25
N ASN A 71 7.72 23.57 -3.26
CA ASN A 71 7.43 24.66 -4.19
C ASN A 71 6.90 25.91 -3.49
N TRP A 72 6.10 25.73 -2.45
CA TRP A 72 5.57 26.81 -1.64
C TRP A 72 6.64 27.66 -0.96
N LEU A 73 7.72 27.00 -0.52
CA LEU A 73 8.84 27.61 0.20
C LEU A 73 9.93 28.12 -0.73
N SER A 74 9.95 27.67 -1.99
CA SER A 74 10.95 28.06 -2.99
C SER A 74 10.70 29.49 -3.48
N CYS A 75 11.33 30.45 -2.80
CA CYS A 75 11.50 31.81 -3.28
C CYS A 75 12.99 32.19 -3.24
N GLU A 76 13.47 32.83 -4.30
CA GLU A 76 14.84 33.31 -4.44
C GLU A 76 14.84 34.80 -4.83
N ILE A 77 15.88 35.53 -4.43
CA ILE A 77 16.07 36.91 -4.89
C ILE A 77 16.94 36.87 -6.15
N VAL A 78 16.33 37.13 -7.30
CA VAL A 78 17.02 37.27 -8.59
C VAL A 78 16.98 38.74 -9.00
N ASP A 79 18.13 39.36 -9.23
CA ASP A 79 18.25 40.77 -9.62
C ASP A 79 17.49 41.76 -8.71
N SER A 80 17.50 41.52 -7.39
CA SER A 80 16.77 42.30 -6.37
C SER A 80 15.23 42.18 -6.43
N VAL A 81 14.70 41.21 -7.17
CA VAL A 81 13.27 40.86 -7.22
C VAL A 81 13.08 39.51 -6.52
N LEU A 82 12.08 39.42 -5.64
CA LEU A 82 11.68 38.13 -5.07
C LEU A 82 10.90 37.36 -6.13
N ASP A 83 11.50 36.29 -6.64
CA ASP A 83 10.85 35.34 -7.54
C ASP A 83 10.48 34.08 -6.75
N CYS A 84 9.26 33.58 -6.95
CA CYS A 84 8.74 32.43 -6.21
C CYS A 84 8.17 31.43 -7.18
N ASN A 85 8.47 30.15 -6.96
CA ASN A 85 7.86 29.07 -7.72
C ASN A 85 6.35 29.07 -7.51
N ASN A 86 5.63 28.61 -8.53
CA ASN A 86 4.23 28.33 -8.38
C ASN A 86 4.04 27.10 -7.48
N TRP A 87 3.07 27.13 -6.59
CA TRP A 87 2.90 26.12 -5.54
C TRP A 87 2.61 24.72 -6.10
N ASP A 88 2.01 24.65 -7.29
CA ASP A 88 1.67 23.43 -8.00
C ASP A 88 2.62 23.10 -9.16
N ASP A 89 3.82 23.68 -9.16
CA ASP A 89 4.85 23.36 -10.15
C ASP A 89 5.15 21.85 -10.16
N SER A 90 5.27 21.27 -11.36
CA SER A 90 5.39 19.81 -11.59
C SER A 90 4.25 18.94 -11.02
N LEU A 91 3.12 19.54 -10.58
CA LEU A 91 1.93 18.84 -10.09
C LEU A 91 0.71 19.01 -11.01
N SER A 92 0.93 19.46 -12.24
CA SER A 92 -0.09 19.51 -13.29
C SER A 92 0.54 19.34 -14.67
N SER A 93 -0.18 18.70 -15.58
CA SER A 93 0.24 18.46 -16.97
C SER A 93 -0.82 18.93 -17.97
N GLY A 94 -1.64 19.91 -17.58
CA GLY A 94 -2.76 20.40 -18.38
C GLY A 94 -4.00 19.53 -18.22
N SER A 95 -4.28 18.65 -19.17
CA SER A 95 -5.49 17.81 -19.16
C SER A 95 -5.28 16.42 -18.55
N ASP A 96 -4.03 15.95 -18.47
CA ASP A 96 -3.77 14.65 -17.86
C ASP A 96 -3.84 14.76 -16.34
N THR A 97 -4.49 13.78 -15.74
CA THR A 97 -4.73 13.73 -14.30
C THR A 97 -4.12 12.47 -13.70
N ILE A 98 -3.76 11.48 -14.51
CA ILE A 98 -3.22 10.22 -14.03
C ILE A 98 -1.70 10.30 -14.11
N ALA A 99 -1.03 9.89 -13.04
CA ALA A 99 0.42 9.89 -12.99
C ALA A 99 0.97 8.75 -12.14
N ALA A 100 2.26 8.50 -12.29
CA ALA A 100 3.04 7.63 -11.44
C ALA A 100 4.08 8.45 -10.66
N PRO A 101 4.13 8.33 -9.31
CA PRO A 101 5.22 8.90 -8.53
C PRO A 101 6.47 8.02 -8.67
N LEU A 102 7.48 8.54 -9.35
CA LEU A 102 8.76 7.88 -9.59
C LEU A 102 9.78 8.32 -8.55
N PHE A 103 10.60 7.39 -8.09
CA PHE A 103 11.70 7.67 -7.16
C PHE A 103 13.03 7.36 -7.84
N ASP A 104 13.92 8.34 -7.86
CA ASP A 104 15.29 8.18 -8.32
C ASP A 104 16.23 8.02 -7.10
N PRO A 105 16.81 6.83 -6.88
CA PRO A 105 17.70 6.58 -5.75
C PRO A 105 19.06 7.27 -5.89
N GLU A 106 19.51 7.64 -7.09
CA GLU A 106 20.81 8.31 -7.27
C GLU A 106 20.77 9.76 -6.79
N THR A 107 19.67 10.44 -7.08
CA THR A 107 19.43 11.83 -6.66
C THR A 107 18.61 11.95 -5.38
N ASN A 108 18.11 10.81 -4.86
CA ASN A 108 17.18 10.73 -3.73
C ASN A 108 16.00 11.70 -3.90
N SER A 109 15.42 11.71 -5.10
CA SER A 109 14.39 12.68 -5.49
C SER A 109 13.14 11.98 -6.01
N TRP A 110 12.00 12.63 -5.76
CA TRP A 110 10.71 12.21 -6.28
C TRP A 110 10.33 13.06 -7.49
N SER A 111 9.72 12.42 -8.49
CA SER A 111 9.11 13.09 -9.63
C SER A 111 7.73 12.51 -9.90
N ILE A 112 6.84 13.32 -10.48
CA ILE A 112 5.54 12.87 -10.95
C ILE A 112 5.58 12.76 -12.47
N ASP A 113 5.36 11.57 -12.99
CA ASP A 113 5.30 11.31 -14.43
C ASP A 113 3.86 11.03 -14.86
N PHE A 114 3.32 11.90 -15.71
CA PHE A 114 1.98 11.82 -16.27
C PHE A 114 1.88 10.91 -17.52
N THR A 115 2.95 10.19 -17.88
CA THR A 115 2.92 9.23 -19.00
C THR A 115 2.01 8.03 -18.70
N ALA A 116 1.75 7.71 -17.42
CA ALA A 116 0.87 6.64 -17.04
C ALA A 116 -0.61 7.01 -17.22
N ASP A 117 -1.27 6.37 -18.18
CA ASP A 117 -2.69 6.60 -18.50
C ASP A 117 -3.68 5.73 -17.70
N SER A 118 -3.18 4.74 -16.98
CA SER A 118 -4.00 3.71 -16.33
C SER A 118 -3.20 2.87 -15.32
N ILE A 119 -3.91 2.18 -14.43
CA ILE A 119 -3.31 1.22 -13.48
C ILE A 119 -2.59 0.05 -14.19
N SER A 120 -2.98 -0.24 -15.43
CA SER A 120 -2.34 -1.25 -16.29
C SER A 120 -1.05 -0.78 -16.95
N HIS A 121 -0.72 0.51 -16.87
CA HIS A 121 0.49 1.05 -17.47
C HIS A 121 1.76 0.46 -16.82
N ASN A 122 2.87 0.44 -17.56
CA ASN A 122 4.12 -0.16 -17.08
C ASN A 122 4.72 0.60 -15.88
N GLN A 123 4.57 1.92 -15.84
CA GLN A 123 5.04 2.77 -14.74
C GLN A 123 4.18 2.65 -13.48
N ALA A 124 2.96 2.11 -13.61
CA ALA A 124 2.14 1.82 -12.44
C ALA A 124 2.70 0.64 -11.62
N ARG A 125 3.62 -0.17 -12.14
CA ARG A 125 4.19 -1.32 -11.43
C ARG A 125 5.07 -0.87 -10.27
N VAL A 126 4.87 -1.47 -9.11
CA VAL A 126 5.72 -1.28 -7.94
C VAL A 126 6.78 -2.37 -7.90
N TRP A 127 8.02 -1.96 -7.71
CA TRP A 127 9.20 -2.79 -7.61
C TRP A 127 9.68 -2.83 -6.18
N ARG A 128 10.33 -3.93 -5.80
CA ARG A 128 11.00 -4.07 -4.51
C ARG A 128 12.49 -4.18 -4.73
N THR A 129 13.28 -3.31 -4.12
CA THR A 129 14.74 -3.43 -4.16
C THR A 129 15.18 -4.73 -3.48
N ASN A 130 15.93 -5.58 -4.17
CA ASN A 130 16.37 -6.88 -3.66
C ASN A 130 17.89 -6.96 -3.42
N SER A 131 18.68 -6.07 -4.06
CA SER A 131 20.14 -5.98 -3.91
C SER A 131 20.62 -4.53 -4.04
N GLY A 132 21.93 -4.29 -3.93
CA GLY A 132 22.51 -2.95 -4.07
C GLY A 132 22.71 -2.25 -2.72
N ASP A 133 22.33 -0.97 -2.66
CA ASP A 133 22.52 -0.14 -1.48
C ASP A 133 21.76 -0.70 -0.26
N PRO A 134 22.44 -1.02 0.85
CA PRO A 134 21.82 -1.52 2.07
C PRO A 134 20.70 -0.64 2.65
N GLU A 135 20.72 0.68 2.42
CA GLU A 135 19.70 1.60 2.91
C GLU A 135 18.34 1.40 2.24
N PHE A 136 18.35 0.94 0.99
CA PHE A 136 17.15 0.78 0.17
C PHE A 136 16.69 -0.67 0.02
N ILE A 137 17.39 -1.66 0.60
CA ILE A 137 16.98 -3.06 0.50
C ILE A 137 15.57 -3.25 1.09
N GLY A 138 14.66 -3.77 0.27
CA GLY A 138 13.27 -3.98 0.63
C GLY A 138 12.36 -2.77 0.45
N ALA A 139 12.90 -1.60 0.07
CA ALA A 139 12.11 -0.45 -0.30
C ALA A 139 11.24 -0.76 -1.53
N MET A 140 10.05 -0.17 -1.54
CA MET A 140 9.06 -0.32 -2.61
C MET A 140 9.02 0.98 -3.41
N PHE A 141 9.22 0.93 -4.71
CA PHE A 141 9.31 2.13 -5.54
C PHE A 141 8.75 1.91 -6.94
N GLN A 142 8.51 3.00 -7.68
CA GLN A 142 8.16 2.96 -9.10
C GLN A 142 9.27 3.65 -9.90
N SER A 143 9.47 3.19 -11.13
CA SER A 143 10.47 3.73 -12.04
C SER A 143 9.92 3.79 -13.46
N ALA A 144 10.47 4.68 -14.27
CA ALA A 144 10.23 4.74 -15.70
C ALA A 144 10.83 3.53 -16.44
N ASP A 145 11.85 2.88 -15.88
CA ASP A 145 12.49 1.72 -16.48
C ASP A 145 11.54 0.53 -16.56
N THR A 146 11.63 -0.22 -17.67
CA THR A 146 10.84 -1.44 -17.83
C THR A 146 11.20 -2.51 -16.82
N THR A 147 12.47 -2.53 -16.39
CA THR A 147 13.05 -3.43 -15.38
C THR A 147 14.20 -2.72 -14.67
N PRO A 148 13.95 -2.08 -13.51
CA PRO A 148 14.99 -1.41 -12.75
C PRO A 148 16.08 -2.38 -12.29
N THR A 149 17.32 -1.90 -12.21
CA THR A 149 18.45 -2.71 -11.71
C THR A 149 18.26 -2.98 -10.22
N ASN A 150 18.64 -4.17 -9.75
CA ASN A 150 18.54 -4.57 -8.34
C ASN A 150 17.11 -4.52 -7.76
N ALA A 151 16.10 -4.76 -8.59
CA ALA A 151 14.72 -4.78 -8.16
C ALA A 151 13.95 -5.98 -8.70
N GLU A 152 12.98 -6.43 -7.91
CA GLU A 152 12.05 -7.50 -8.25
C GLU A 152 10.64 -6.94 -8.43
N LEU A 153 9.91 -7.50 -9.39
CA LEU A 153 8.53 -7.10 -9.63
C LEU A 153 7.64 -7.58 -8.49
N THR A 154 6.78 -6.69 -7.98
CA THR A 154 5.75 -7.03 -7.00
C THR A 154 4.38 -7.17 -7.66
N TRP A 155 3.41 -7.69 -6.90
CA TRP A 155 2.01 -7.73 -7.32
C TRP A 155 1.29 -6.39 -7.15
N TYR A 156 1.93 -5.38 -6.57
CA TYR A 156 1.33 -4.06 -6.37
C TYR A 156 1.50 -3.19 -7.61
N ARG A 157 0.45 -2.42 -7.89
CA ARG A 157 0.47 -1.34 -8.85
C ARG A 157 -0.10 -0.09 -8.19
N ARG A 158 0.46 1.08 -8.49
CA ARG A 158 0.05 2.36 -7.93
C ARG A 158 -0.04 3.40 -9.04
N ILE A 159 -1.11 4.19 -9.00
CA ILE A 159 -1.22 5.46 -9.72
C ILE A 159 -1.69 6.53 -8.74
N ILE A 160 -1.42 7.77 -9.06
CA ILE A 160 -2.03 8.93 -8.42
C ILE A 160 -2.89 9.66 -9.44
N GLU A 161 -4.03 10.12 -9.00
CA GLU A 161 -4.90 11.01 -9.77
C GLU A 161 -4.84 12.41 -9.15
N LEU A 162 -4.49 13.39 -9.97
CA LEU A 162 -4.34 14.79 -9.60
C LEU A 162 -5.41 15.60 -10.33
N TYR A 163 -6.46 15.99 -9.61
CA TYR A 163 -7.49 16.87 -10.13
C TYR A 163 -7.29 18.27 -9.56
N SER A 164 -7.50 19.29 -10.39
CA SER A 164 -7.50 20.68 -9.95
C SER A 164 -8.78 21.00 -9.18
N ILE A 165 -8.64 21.75 -8.08
CA ILE A 165 -9.75 22.37 -7.35
C ILE A 165 -9.74 23.85 -7.72
N CYS A 166 -10.81 24.32 -8.35
CA CYS A 166 -10.92 25.69 -8.85
C CYS A 166 -11.60 26.60 -7.82
N ASP A 167 -11.54 27.92 -8.01
CA ASP A 167 -12.11 28.90 -7.07
C ASP A 167 -13.62 28.72 -6.82
N ASP A 168 -14.35 28.25 -7.83
CA ASP A 168 -15.76 27.84 -7.71
C ASP A 168 -15.98 26.54 -6.92
N LYS A 169 -14.90 25.95 -6.40
CA LYS A 169 -14.82 24.70 -5.63
C LYS A 169 -15.14 23.45 -6.44
N THR A 170 -15.17 23.54 -7.77
CA THR A 170 -15.29 22.36 -8.63
C THR A 170 -13.97 21.58 -8.65
N VAL A 171 -14.10 20.28 -8.90
CA VAL A 171 -12.96 19.37 -9.04
C VAL A 171 -12.94 18.88 -10.48
N VAL A 172 -11.98 19.37 -11.25
CA VAL A 172 -11.88 19.16 -12.70
C VAL A 172 -10.43 18.87 -13.10
N PRO A 173 -10.17 18.26 -14.27
CA PRO A 173 -8.80 18.03 -14.74
C PRO A 173 -7.96 19.31 -14.78
N SER A 174 -8.55 20.40 -15.27
CA SER A 174 -7.94 21.73 -15.34
C SER A 174 -8.98 22.81 -15.11
N CYS A 175 -8.59 23.89 -14.43
CA CYS A 175 -9.46 25.05 -14.19
C CYS A 175 -9.63 25.95 -15.42
N GLY A 176 -8.85 25.73 -16.49
CA GLY A 176 -8.94 26.53 -17.72
C GLY A 176 -8.64 28.01 -17.45
N VAL A 177 -9.68 28.84 -17.39
CA VAL A 177 -9.57 30.28 -17.08
C VAL A 177 -9.73 30.58 -15.59
N ASP A 178 -10.33 29.67 -14.83
CA ASP A 178 -10.56 29.86 -13.41
C ASP A 178 -9.26 29.63 -12.62
N GLU A 179 -9.13 30.32 -11.49
CA GLU A 179 -7.97 30.16 -10.62
C GLU A 179 -7.98 28.78 -9.95
N LYS A 180 -6.83 28.11 -9.99
CA LYS A 180 -6.61 26.86 -9.27
C LYS A 180 -6.21 27.14 -7.83
N ILE A 181 -7.10 26.81 -6.90
CA ILE A 181 -6.92 27.03 -5.45
C ILE A 181 -6.50 25.75 -4.70
N GLY A 182 -6.50 24.60 -5.37
CA GLY A 182 -6.14 23.33 -4.74
C GLY A 182 -5.94 22.17 -5.72
N ILE A 183 -5.50 21.04 -5.20
CA ILE A 183 -5.36 19.76 -5.89
C ILE A 183 -6.05 18.70 -5.03
N ARG A 184 -6.97 17.95 -5.63
CA ARG A 184 -7.47 16.69 -5.08
C ARG A 184 -6.53 15.59 -5.54
N VAL A 185 -5.80 15.01 -4.59
CA VAL A 185 -4.87 13.92 -4.79
C VAL A 185 -5.57 12.63 -4.41
N GLN A 186 -5.66 11.68 -5.34
CA GLN A 186 -6.21 10.36 -5.09
C GLN A 186 -5.19 9.29 -5.46
N SER A 187 -4.63 8.62 -4.46
CA SER A 187 -3.67 7.53 -4.65
C SER A 187 -4.40 6.20 -4.68
N ILE A 188 -4.26 5.47 -5.78
CA ILE A 188 -4.93 4.19 -6.04
C ILE A 188 -3.88 3.10 -6.09
N VAL A 189 -3.99 2.12 -5.20
CA VAL A 189 -3.12 0.95 -5.18
C VAL A 189 -3.95 -0.30 -5.41
N SER A 190 -3.57 -1.09 -6.42
CA SER A 190 -4.18 -2.37 -6.73
C SER A 190 -3.17 -3.50 -6.57
N TRP A 191 -3.61 -4.67 -6.10
CA TRP A 191 -2.76 -5.85 -6.03
C TRP A 191 -3.58 -7.13 -6.19
N GLU A 192 -2.93 -8.19 -6.65
CA GLU A 192 -3.55 -9.51 -6.70
C GLU A 192 -3.26 -10.28 -5.42
N SER A 193 -4.30 -10.78 -4.77
CA SER A 193 -4.20 -11.69 -3.63
C SER A 193 -5.08 -12.92 -3.88
N ARG A 194 -4.43 -14.09 -3.98
CA ARG A 194 -5.09 -15.40 -4.20
C ARG A 194 -6.09 -15.41 -5.37
N GLY A 195 -5.69 -14.86 -6.52
CA GLY A 195 -6.53 -14.81 -7.72
C GLY A 195 -7.64 -13.75 -7.68
N LYS A 196 -7.67 -12.89 -6.65
CA LYS A 196 -8.58 -11.74 -6.59
C LYS A 196 -7.79 -10.45 -6.70
N LEU A 197 -8.22 -9.58 -7.61
CA LEU A 197 -7.74 -8.21 -7.68
C LEU A 197 -8.39 -7.41 -6.55
N LEU A 198 -7.57 -6.82 -5.70
CA LEU A 198 -7.96 -5.94 -4.61
C LEU A 198 -7.47 -4.52 -4.92
N GLU A 199 -8.17 -3.53 -4.38
CA GLU A 199 -7.84 -2.12 -4.58
C GLU A 199 -8.09 -1.34 -3.29
N ILE A 200 -7.26 -0.33 -3.06
CA ILE A 200 -7.49 0.70 -2.04
C ILE A 200 -7.26 2.08 -2.64
N LYS A 201 -8.05 3.05 -2.18
CA LYS A 201 -7.93 4.45 -2.56
C LYS A 201 -7.74 5.29 -1.32
N ALA A 202 -6.72 6.14 -1.32
CA ALA A 202 -6.55 7.22 -0.35
C ALA A 202 -6.79 8.54 -1.09
N GLU A 203 -7.51 9.47 -0.47
CA GLU A 203 -7.75 10.79 -1.03
C GLU A 203 -7.34 11.86 -0.03
N GLU A 204 -6.74 12.93 -0.54
CA GLU A 204 -6.51 14.15 0.18
C GLU A 204 -6.74 15.38 -0.71
N ARG A 205 -7.08 16.50 -0.09
CA ARG A 205 -7.22 17.80 -0.76
C ARG A 205 -6.15 18.73 -0.23
N LEU A 206 -5.24 19.13 -1.10
CA LEU A 206 -4.16 20.06 -0.82
C LEU A 206 -4.56 21.42 -1.38
N PHE A 207 -4.60 22.44 -0.54
CA PHE A 207 -4.97 23.79 -0.96
C PHE A 207 -3.74 24.69 -1.06
N ASN A 208 -3.88 25.73 -1.86
CA ASN A 208 -3.02 26.90 -1.85
C ASN A 208 -3.48 27.82 -0.71
N TRP A 209 -2.71 27.94 0.38
CA TRP A 209 -3.11 28.69 1.58
C TRP A 209 -2.20 29.89 1.87
N ARG A 210 -2.01 30.78 0.87
CA ARG A 210 -1.31 32.06 1.04
C ARG A 210 -2.18 33.10 1.73
#